data_AF-A0A6N8W1F9-F1
#
_entry.id   AF-A0A6N8W1F9-F1
#
_cell.length_a   1.000
_cell.length_b   1.000
_cell.length_c   1.000
_cell.angle_alpha   90.00
_cell.angle_beta   90.00
_cell.angle_gamma   90.00
#
_symmetry.space_group_name_H-M   'P 1'
#
loop_
_entity.id
_entity.type
_entity.pdbx_description
1 polymer ?
#
loop_
_entity_poly.entity_id
_entity_poly.type
_entity_poly.pdbx_seq_one_letter_code
_entity_poly.pdbx_strand_id
1 'polypeptide(L)'
;MLKTNDKGAVAPAAPSAAPSVSPSAAASAARRGRLARARSLTWLGQTAASLCWISSMLITGVDSTGDWLQLCAASAWLLANIGTLLTAEAD
;
A
#
# COMPACT_ATOMS: atom_id res chain seq x y z
N MET A 1 -51.54 54.76 -11.23
CA MET A 1 -50.38 53.94 -11.65
C MET A 1 -49.11 54.73 -11.39
N LEU A 2 -48.05 54.03 -10.98
CA LEU A 2 -46.76 54.50 -10.42
C LEU A 2 -46.75 54.95 -8.94
N LYS A 3 -46.26 54.05 -8.09
CA LYS A 3 -45.37 54.40 -6.98
C LYS A 3 -44.27 53.33 -6.95
N THR A 4 -43.05 53.78 -7.25
CA THR A 4 -41.81 53.00 -7.21
C THR A 4 -41.54 52.46 -5.81
N ASN A 5 -40.84 51.33 -5.70
CA ASN A 5 -39.95 51.12 -4.57
C ASN A 5 -38.81 50.17 -4.94
N ASP A 6 -37.75 50.76 -5.50
CA ASP A 6 -36.39 50.25 -5.48
C ASP A 6 -35.95 49.97 -4.04
N LYS A 7 -35.64 48.70 -3.74
CA LYS A 7 -34.79 48.35 -2.61
C LYS A 7 -33.74 47.37 -3.09
N GLY A 8 -32.61 47.93 -3.53
CA GLY A 8 -31.38 47.18 -3.70
C GLY A 8 -30.94 46.61 -2.36
N ALA A 9 -30.59 45.34 -2.36
CA ALA A 9 -29.67 44.75 -1.41
C ALA A 9 -28.84 43.73 -2.19
N VAL A 10 -27.69 44.20 -2.64
CA VAL A 10 -26.55 43.38 -3.04
C VAL A 10 -26.19 42.42 -1.91
N ALA A 11 -25.89 41.18 -2.28
CA ALA A 11 -25.60 40.05 -1.41
C ALA A 11 -24.46 40.30 -0.40
N PRO A 12 -24.38 39.46 0.63
CA PRO A 12 -23.14 38.73 0.84
C PRO A 12 -23.34 37.24 0.59
N ALA A 13 -22.36 36.68 -0.11
CA ALA A 13 -22.23 35.28 -0.46
C ALA A 13 -22.48 34.36 0.75
N ALA A 14 -23.15 33.24 0.48
CA ALA A 14 -23.20 32.10 1.39
C ALA A 14 -21.79 31.75 1.88
N PRO A 15 -21.61 31.35 3.16
CA PRO A 15 -20.35 30.81 3.60
C PRO A 15 -20.03 29.58 2.75
N SER A 16 -18.95 29.68 1.97
CA SER A 16 -18.29 28.59 1.27
C SER A 16 -18.36 27.32 2.10
N ALA A 17 -18.97 26.30 1.52
CA ALA A 17 -19.02 24.95 2.04
C ALA A 17 -17.65 24.56 2.63
N ALA A 18 -17.60 24.40 3.96
CA ALA A 18 -16.52 23.64 4.56
C ALA A 18 -16.52 22.24 3.91
N PRO A 19 -15.35 21.68 3.56
CA PRO A 19 -15.30 20.34 3.00
C PRO A 19 -15.79 19.36 4.08
N SER A 20 -17.06 18.95 3.98
CA SER A 20 -17.63 17.81 4.71
C SER A 20 -16.92 16.55 4.21
N VAL A 21 -15.73 16.28 4.77
CA VAL A 21 -15.07 14.99 4.63
C VAL A 21 -15.93 13.96 5.34
N SER A 22 -16.76 13.26 4.57
CA SER A 22 -17.66 12.21 5.07
C SER A 22 -16.88 11.23 5.96
N PRO A 23 -17.34 10.92 7.19
CA PRO A 23 -16.64 10.00 8.11
C PRO A 23 -16.41 8.60 7.51
N SER A 24 -17.23 8.22 6.53
CA SER A 24 -17.08 7.01 5.72
C SER A 24 -15.80 6.99 4.85
N ALA A 25 -15.40 8.16 4.32
CA ALA A 25 -14.17 8.28 3.51
C ALA A 25 -12.91 8.13 4.38
N ALA A 26 -12.90 8.75 5.56
CA ALA A 26 -11.80 8.63 6.52
C ALA A 26 -11.64 7.19 7.06
N ALA A 27 -12.75 6.52 7.38
CA ALA A 27 -12.74 5.12 7.80
C ALA A 27 -12.28 4.16 6.68
N SER A 28 -12.64 4.46 5.43
CA SER A 28 -12.20 3.70 4.25
C SER A 28 -10.71 3.89 3.96
N ALA A 29 -10.21 5.13 4.07
CA ALA A 29 -8.78 5.44 3.94
C ALA A 29 -7.95 4.73 5.04
N ALA A 30 -8.41 4.75 6.29
CA ALA A 30 -7.76 4.04 7.39
C ALA A 30 -7.76 2.52 7.18
N ARG A 31 -8.83 1.95 6.62
CA ARG A 31 -8.91 0.52 6.30
C ARG A 31 -7.96 0.14 5.16
N ARG A 32 -7.87 0.96 4.11
CA ARG A 32 -6.88 0.81 3.01
C ARG A 32 -5.45 0.88 3.55
N GLY A 33 -5.14 1.83 4.44
CA GLY A 33 -3.83 1.95 5.06
C GLY A 33 -3.45 0.74 5.92
N ARG A 34 -4.39 0.19 6.70
CA ARG A 34 -4.16 -1.05 7.48
C ARG A 34 -3.95 -2.27 6.58
N LEU A 35 -4.73 -2.41 5.50
CA LEU A 35 -4.58 -3.49 4.53
C LEU A 35 -3.25 -3.41 3.78
N ALA A 36 -2.85 -2.22 3.36
CA ALA A 36 -1.54 -1.98 2.73
C ALA A 36 -0.41 -2.36 3.69
N ARG A 37 -0.48 -1.90 4.94
CA ARG A 37 0.53 -2.23 5.96
C ARG A 37 0.59 -3.72 6.28
N ALA A 38 -0.57 -4.36 6.45
CA ALA A 38 -0.65 -5.81 6.66
C ALA A 38 -0.07 -6.59 5.48
N ARG A 39 -0.33 -6.14 4.24
CA ARG A 39 0.24 -6.74 3.04
C ARG A 39 1.76 -6.57 2.99
N SER A 40 2.30 -5.40 3.33
CA SER A 40 3.74 -5.18 3.42
C SER A 40 4.40 -6.04 4.51
N LEU A 41 3.76 -6.20 5.67
CA LEU A 41 4.25 -7.06 6.76
C LEU A 41 4.23 -8.55 6.40
N THR A 42 3.15 -9.04 5.78
CA THR A 42 3.08 -10.41 5.27
C THR A 42 4.13 -10.66 4.20
N TRP A 43 4.32 -9.69 3.30
CA TRP A 43 5.36 -9.74 2.28
C TRP A 43 6.76 -9.84 2.93
N LEU A 44 7.08 -8.95 3.87
CA LEU A 44 8.35 -8.96 4.62
C LEU A 44 8.58 -10.27 5.37
N GLY A 45 7.52 -10.84 5.95
CA GLY A 45 7.57 -12.15 6.62
C GLY A 45 7.90 -13.30 5.66
N GLN A 46 7.33 -13.29 4.44
CA GLN A 46 7.65 -14.29 3.40
C GLN A 46 9.09 -14.15 2.91
N THR A 47 9.58 -12.91 2.73
CA THR A 47 10.98 -12.63 2.39
C THR A 47 11.94 -13.11 3.48
N ALA A 48 11.62 -12.82 4.75
CA ALA A 48 12.44 -13.23 5.90
C ALA A 48 12.46 -14.76 6.09
N ALA A 49 11.32 -15.44 5.89
CA ALA A 49 11.25 -16.88 5.93
C ALA A 49 12.12 -17.54 4.83
N SER A 50 12.08 -16.98 3.62
CA SER A 50 12.94 -17.42 2.51
C SER A 50 14.44 -17.20 2.82
N LEU A 51 14.81 -16.03 3.35
CA LEU A 51 16.19 -15.74 3.79
C LEU A 51 16.66 -16.68 4.91
N CYS A 52 15.80 -16.96 5.88
CA CYS A 52 16.09 -17.91 6.97
C CYS A 52 16.35 -19.32 6.42
N TRP A 53 15.55 -19.75 5.45
CA TRP A 53 15.74 -21.03 4.77
C TRP A 53 17.09 -21.08 4.05
N ILE A 54 17.40 -20.08 3.22
CA ILE A 54 18.70 -20.02 2.49
C ILE A 54 19.86 -20.02 3.49
N SER A 55 19.77 -19.23 4.56
CA SER A 55 20.81 -19.15 5.60
C SER A 55 21.01 -20.51 6.30
N SER A 56 19.94 -21.24 6.58
CA SER A 56 20.01 -22.59 7.16
C SER A 56 20.73 -23.59 6.23
N MET A 57 20.48 -23.52 4.92
CA MET A 57 21.19 -24.36 3.92
C MET A 57 22.69 -24.02 3.85
N LEU A 58 23.04 -22.74 3.93
CA LEU A 58 24.45 -22.30 3.95
C LEU A 58 25.19 -22.75 5.21
N ILE A 59 24.50 -22.82 6.36
CA ILE A 59 25.07 -23.31 7.63
C ILE A 59 25.16 -24.84 7.64
N THR A 60 24.19 -25.53 7.04
CA THR A 60 24.15 -27.01 6.98
C THR A 60 25.23 -27.58 6.05
N GLY A 61 25.71 -26.77 5.09
CA GLY A 61 26.67 -27.19 4.07
C GLY A 61 25.95 -27.66 2.80
N VAL A 62 26.47 -27.24 1.65
CA VAL A 62 25.99 -27.63 0.31
C VAL A 62 26.97 -28.67 -0.22
N ASP A 63 26.63 -29.95 -0.05
CA ASP A 63 27.54 -31.07 -0.34
C ASP A 63 27.21 -31.79 -1.66
N SER A 64 26.03 -31.54 -2.24
CA SER A 64 25.56 -32.20 -3.47
C SER A 64 25.04 -31.22 -4.52
N THR A 65 25.08 -31.63 -5.80
CA THR A 65 24.50 -30.88 -6.93
C THR A 65 23.01 -30.56 -6.72
N GLY A 66 22.30 -31.39 -5.96
CA GLY A 66 20.90 -31.15 -5.58
C GLY A 66 20.69 -29.93 -4.69
N ASP A 67 21.60 -29.70 -3.74
CA ASP A 67 21.53 -28.56 -2.81
C ASP A 67 21.69 -27.23 -3.56
N TRP A 68 22.53 -27.20 -4.61
CA TRP A 68 22.67 -26.03 -5.48
C TRP A 68 21.37 -25.67 -6.20
N LEU A 69 20.65 -26.67 -6.71
CA LEU A 69 19.36 -26.44 -7.37
C LEU A 69 18.31 -25.92 -6.38
N GLN A 70 18.34 -26.43 -5.14
CA GLN A 70 17.43 -26.05 -4.06
C GLN A 70 17.71 -24.62 -3.56
N LEU A 71 18.99 -24.25 -3.46
CA LEU A 71 19.41 -22.89 -3.14
C LEU A 71 19.03 -21.91 -4.26
N CYS A 72 19.18 -22.30 -5.52
CA CYS A 72 18.71 -21.53 -6.67
C CYS A 72 17.19 -21.34 -6.66
N ALA A 73 16.42 -22.39 -6.38
CA ALA A 73 14.95 -22.29 -6.28
C ALA A 73 14.53 -21.35 -5.14
N ALA A 74 15.16 -21.47 -3.97
CA ALA A 74 14.90 -20.58 -2.84
C ALA A 74 15.28 -19.11 -3.16
N SER A 75 16.41 -18.90 -3.84
CA SER A 75 16.87 -17.57 -4.27
C SER A 75 15.96 -16.96 -5.35
N ALA A 76 15.48 -17.77 -6.29
CA ALA A 76 14.50 -17.35 -7.29
C ALA A 76 13.17 -16.96 -6.63
N TRP A 77 12.76 -17.68 -5.58
CA TRP A 77 11.59 -17.32 -4.80
C TRP A 77 11.78 -16.01 -4.02
N LEU A 78 12.98 -15.77 -3.46
CA LEU A 78 13.33 -14.49 -2.85
C LEU A 78 13.26 -13.33 -3.86
N LEU A 79 13.85 -13.52 -5.05
CA LEU A 79 13.82 -12.54 -6.15
C LEU A 79 12.41 -12.26 -6.64
N ALA A 80 11.56 -13.28 -6.79
CA ALA A 80 10.16 -13.11 -7.18
C ALA A 80 9.40 -12.27 -6.16
N ASN A 81 9.61 -12.49 -4.85
CA ASN A 81 9.05 -11.65 -3.81
C ASN A 81 9.54 -10.19 -3.97
N ILE A 82 10.84 -9.94 -4.15
CA ILE A 82 11.40 -8.58 -4.37
C ILE A 82 10.82 -7.92 -5.62
N GLY A 83 10.65 -8.66 -6.71
CA GLY A 83 10.05 -8.17 -7.95
C GLY A 83 8.62 -7.66 -7.76
N THR A 84 7.83 -8.29 -6.87
CA THR A 84 6.46 -7.80 -6.58
C THR A 84 6.43 -6.43 -5.89
N LEU A 85 7.50 -6.01 -5.20
CA LEU A 85 7.62 -4.64 -4.69
C LEU A 85 7.98 -3.66 -5.81
N LEU A 86 8.96 -4.02 -6.65
CA LEU A 86 9.42 -3.16 -7.74
C LEU A 86 8.31 -2.91 -8.78
N THR A 87 7.47 -3.92 -9.05
CA THR A 87 6.33 -3.75 -9.97
C THR A 87 5.18 -2.96 -9.35
N ALA A 88 5.08 -2.91 -8.02
CA ALA A 88 4.02 -2.16 -7.33
C ALA A 88 4.26 -0.64 -7.33
N GLU A 89 5.49 -0.19 -7.55
CA GLU A 89 5.85 1.22 -7.70
C GLU A 89 5.79 1.70 -9.17
N ALA A 90 5.64 0.76 -10.13
CA ALA A 90 5.64 1.04 -11.57
C ALA A 90 4.24 1.21 -12.18
N ASP A 91 3.18 1.07 -11.39
CA ASP A 91 1.75 1.27 -11.74
C ASP A 91 1.18 2.45 -10.94
#